data_AF-A0A960WWU8-F1
#
_entry.id   AF-A0A960WWU8-F1
#
_cell.length_a   1.000
_cell.length_b   1.000
_cell.length_c   1.000
_cell.angle_alpha   90.00
_cell.angle_beta   90.00
_cell.angle_gamma   90.00
#
_symmetry.space_group_name_H-M   'P 1'
#
loop_
_entity.id
_entity.type
_entity.pdbx_description
1 polymer ?
#
loop_
_entity_poly.entity_id
_entity_poly.type
_entity_poly.pdbx_seq_one_letter_code
_entity_poly.pdbx_strand_id
1 'polypeptide(L)'
;MSAAIQFDAVLLAGGRSSRLGRDKAFIDWRGQPLYVFQLRKLASLGPERIWLSTRPDQAFPEVLEGVSKILDEASDRGPLEGLRSALSASRAPFLLVLAVDLPRMEPAFLSRLLEAEGGVAPRTAKGWEPLAALYPRRECLALVDEFLASGKRRLQDFLDEAASRGWIRALPLAESDLALFANLNTPDDLAAMEEGERDETVTIARFHLESGFVRTLDRVASEEPLAIRVNGASVAVTMRTPGHDEELAAGFLFTESVIRSASEIAEIARCPDVDPGGEGNTLDVRLLGETDLSRLTRHVFTSSSCGICGKATIDSVFCSFPPVPAHFQPDPALLLSLPAKLRSAQETFDRTGGLHASALFDREGRLLLLREDVGRHNALDKVIGHSLLHGIALDETVLLVSGRISFELMQKALAARIPIVAGISAPSSLAVKLAKESGQTLVGFLREKGFNVYSGVSPENSSR
;
A
#
# COMPACT_ATOMS: atom_id res chain seq x y z
N MET A 1 -19.49 12.09 33.19
CA MET A 1 -19.57 12.21 31.73
C MET A 1 -19.02 13.58 31.39
N SER A 2 -17.82 13.64 30.79
CA SER A 2 -17.28 14.91 30.29
C SER A 2 -18.20 15.41 29.18
N ALA A 3 -18.57 16.69 29.19
CA ALA A 3 -19.36 17.26 28.10
C ALA A 3 -18.53 17.18 26.81
N ALA A 4 -19.10 16.64 25.73
CA ALA A 4 -18.43 16.57 24.44
C ALA A 4 -18.07 17.99 23.98
N ILE A 5 -16.81 18.18 23.53
CA ILE A 5 -16.35 19.46 23.01
C ILE A 5 -17.16 19.85 21.77
N GLN A 6 -17.57 21.11 21.67
CA GLN A 6 -18.25 21.63 20.49
C GLN A 6 -17.20 22.09 19.46
N PHE A 7 -17.21 21.52 18.26
CA PHE A 7 -16.21 21.84 17.24
C PHE A 7 -16.76 21.76 15.82
N ASP A 8 -16.19 22.57 14.93
CA ASP A 8 -16.25 22.39 13.48
C ASP A 8 -14.96 21.71 13.01
N ALA A 9 -14.99 21.08 11.84
CA ALA A 9 -13.80 20.54 11.19
C ALA A 9 -13.55 21.21 9.83
N VAL A 10 -12.28 21.33 9.43
CA VAL A 10 -11.89 21.78 8.10
C VAL A 10 -10.86 20.86 7.47
N LEU A 11 -11.08 20.52 6.20
CA LEU A 11 -10.08 19.94 5.32
C LEU A 11 -9.44 21.04 4.47
N LEU A 12 -8.12 21.22 4.61
CA LEU A 12 -7.35 22.15 3.78
C LEU A 12 -6.87 21.44 2.51
N ALA A 13 -7.48 21.74 1.37
CA ALA A 13 -7.18 21.14 0.07
C ALA A 13 -6.68 22.15 -0.97
N GLY A 14 -6.41 23.40 -0.56
CA GLY A 14 -6.03 24.50 -1.44
C GLY A 14 -4.59 24.50 -1.98
N GLY A 15 -3.75 23.50 -1.68
CA GLY A 15 -2.32 23.50 -2.08
C GLY A 15 -2.06 23.17 -3.56
N ARG A 16 -1.23 23.96 -4.26
CA ARG A 16 -0.91 23.80 -5.70
C ARG A 16 -0.31 22.46 -6.13
N SER A 17 0.24 21.68 -5.20
CA SER A 17 0.77 20.33 -5.46
C SER A 17 1.83 20.28 -6.58
N SER A 18 2.61 21.36 -6.76
CA SER A 18 3.51 21.53 -7.91
C SER A 18 4.60 20.46 -8.04
N ARG A 19 5.01 19.84 -6.94
CA ARG A 19 6.03 18.77 -6.92
C ARG A 19 5.49 17.41 -7.37
N LEU A 20 4.18 17.19 -7.27
CA LEU A 20 3.54 15.93 -7.64
C LEU A 20 3.13 15.91 -9.13
N GLY A 21 3.04 17.08 -9.77
CA GLY A 21 2.60 17.22 -11.17
C GLY A 21 1.09 17.08 -11.38
N ARG A 22 0.33 16.71 -10.33
CA ARG A 22 -1.13 16.68 -10.28
C ARG A 22 -1.63 17.10 -8.90
N ASP A 23 -2.89 17.49 -8.81
CA ASP A 23 -3.49 17.96 -7.58
C ASP A 23 -3.72 16.80 -6.59
N LYS A 24 -3.12 16.91 -5.39
CA LYS A 24 -3.15 15.86 -4.37
C LYS A 24 -4.55 15.49 -3.92
N ALA A 25 -5.48 16.44 -3.92
CA ALA A 25 -6.83 16.21 -3.46
C ALA A 25 -7.52 15.09 -4.26
N PHE A 26 -7.20 14.97 -5.55
CA PHE A 26 -7.84 14.04 -6.49
C PHE A 26 -7.04 12.77 -6.76
N ILE A 27 -5.97 12.52 -6.01
CA ILE A 27 -5.27 11.23 -6.05
C ILE A 27 -6.27 10.15 -5.61
N ASP A 28 -6.31 9.03 -6.32
CA ASP A 28 -7.01 7.85 -5.83
C ASP A 28 -6.30 7.32 -4.59
N TRP A 29 -7.00 7.35 -3.46
CA TRP A 29 -6.50 6.85 -2.19
C TRP A 29 -7.52 5.88 -1.61
N ARG A 30 -7.15 4.59 -1.65
CA ARG A 30 -8.02 3.48 -1.21
C ARG A 30 -9.35 3.42 -1.98
N GLY A 31 -9.33 3.63 -3.31
CA GLY A 31 -10.48 3.48 -4.20
C GLY A 31 -11.42 4.69 -4.25
N GLN A 32 -10.97 5.85 -3.77
CA GLN A 32 -11.73 7.10 -3.80
C GLN A 32 -10.77 8.30 -3.82
N PRO A 33 -11.20 9.49 -4.27
CA PRO A 33 -10.36 10.68 -4.20
C PRO A 33 -9.91 10.96 -2.76
N LEU A 34 -8.64 11.32 -2.57
CA LEU A 34 -8.04 11.56 -1.25
C LEU A 34 -8.83 12.57 -0.42
N TYR A 35 -9.39 13.62 -1.05
CA TYR A 35 -10.23 14.57 -0.34
C TYR A 35 -11.51 13.92 0.22
N VAL A 36 -12.14 12.99 -0.51
CA VAL A 36 -13.34 12.27 -0.05
C VAL A 36 -12.98 11.37 1.13
N PHE A 37 -11.86 10.66 1.04
CA PHE A 37 -11.32 9.82 2.13
C PHE A 37 -11.14 10.64 3.42
N GLN A 38 -10.53 11.82 3.31
CA GLN A 38 -10.28 12.70 4.45
C GLN A 38 -11.56 13.35 5.00
N LEU A 39 -12.52 13.71 4.14
CA LEU A 39 -13.81 14.25 4.58
C LEU A 39 -14.62 13.21 5.37
N ARG A 40 -14.65 11.95 4.91
CA ARG A 40 -15.29 10.83 5.65
C ARG A 40 -14.64 10.61 7.01
N LYS A 41 -13.31 10.70 7.08
CA LYS A 41 -12.55 10.65 8.33
C LYS A 41 -12.98 11.75 9.30
N LEU A 42 -13.05 13.01 8.83
CA LEU A 42 -13.54 14.12 9.66
C LEU A 42 -15.00 13.93 10.08
N ALA A 43 -15.86 13.42 9.19
CA ALA A 43 -17.27 13.14 9.51
C ALA A 43 -17.43 12.10 10.62
N SER A 44 -16.56 11.08 10.67
CA SER A 44 -16.60 10.05 11.71
C SER A 44 -16.38 10.57 13.13
N LEU A 45 -15.78 11.77 13.28
CA LEU A 45 -15.53 12.41 14.58
C LEU A 45 -16.74 13.17 15.12
N GLY A 46 -17.82 13.30 14.34
CA GLY A 46 -19.05 14.01 14.73
C GLY A 46 -18.92 15.54 14.91
N PRO A 47 -18.26 16.29 14.00
CA PRO A 47 -18.25 17.75 14.06
C PRO A 47 -19.65 18.33 13.80
N GLU A 48 -19.91 19.56 14.26
CA GLU A 48 -21.17 20.25 13.93
C GLU A 48 -21.27 20.59 12.44
N ARG A 49 -20.13 20.97 11.85
CA ARG A 49 -19.99 21.26 10.41
C ARG A 49 -18.62 20.86 9.91
N ILE A 50 -18.58 20.51 8.62
CA ILE A 50 -17.34 20.21 7.90
C ILE A 50 -17.16 21.23 6.79
N TRP A 51 -15.98 21.82 6.76
CA TRP A 51 -15.56 22.78 5.76
C TRP A 51 -14.51 22.15 4.83
N LEU A 52 -14.60 22.47 3.55
CA LEU A 52 -13.59 22.13 2.55
C LEU A 52 -12.98 23.43 2.01
N SER A 53 -11.73 23.71 2.36
CA SER A 53 -10.99 24.86 1.82
C SER A 53 -10.41 24.50 0.46
N THR A 54 -10.76 25.29 -0.56
CA THR A 54 -10.42 25.06 -1.96
C THR A 54 -9.88 26.31 -2.62
N ARG A 55 -9.12 26.14 -3.70
CA ARG A 55 -8.77 27.24 -4.60
C ARG A 55 -9.93 27.57 -5.56
N PRO A 56 -10.01 28.80 -6.09
CA PRO A 56 -11.03 29.17 -7.08
C PRO A 56 -11.01 28.35 -8.37
N ASP A 57 -9.84 27.82 -8.76
CA ASP A 57 -9.63 27.03 -9.99
C ASP A 57 -9.86 25.52 -9.80
N GLN A 58 -10.10 25.05 -8.58
CA GLN A 58 -10.36 23.63 -8.30
C GLN A 58 -11.86 23.30 -8.41
N ALA A 59 -12.20 22.36 -9.30
CA ALA A 59 -13.52 21.77 -9.35
C ALA A 59 -13.57 20.50 -8.50
N PHE A 60 -14.39 20.50 -7.44
CA PHE A 60 -14.69 19.30 -6.65
C PHE A 60 -16.06 18.76 -7.08
N PRO A 61 -16.10 17.71 -7.91
CA PRO A 61 -17.31 17.23 -8.56
C PRO A 61 -18.28 16.55 -7.59
N GLU A 62 -17.75 15.92 -6.55
CA GLU A 62 -18.52 15.28 -5.48
C GLU A 62 -18.22 16.01 -4.17
N VAL A 63 -19.25 16.57 -3.54
CA VAL A 63 -19.14 17.16 -2.21
C VAL A 63 -20.09 16.37 -1.33
N LEU A 64 -19.58 15.72 -0.29
CA LEU A 64 -20.40 14.95 0.63
C LEU A 64 -21.51 15.84 1.20
N GLU A 65 -22.68 15.25 1.41
CA GLU A 65 -23.81 15.94 2.02
C GLU A 65 -23.38 16.54 3.38
N GLY A 66 -23.71 17.81 3.61
CA GLY A 66 -23.32 18.54 4.83
C GLY A 66 -21.93 19.18 4.80
N VAL A 67 -21.12 18.99 3.75
CA VAL A 67 -19.82 19.68 3.60
C VAL A 67 -19.99 21.02 2.88
N SER A 68 -19.49 22.10 3.48
CA SER A 68 -19.52 23.45 2.90
C SER A 68 -18.16 23.87 2.36
N LYS A 69 -18.11 24.49 1.18
CA LYS A 69 -16.87 24.98 0.57
C LYS A 69 -16.48 26.36 1.08
N ILE A 70 -15.19 26.57 1.28
CA ILE A 70 -14.57 27.86 1.55
C ILE A 70 -13.57 28.14 0.44
N LEU A 71 -13.71 29.28 -0.24
CA LEU A 71 -12.76 29.70 -1.27
C LEU A 71 -11.58 30.44 -0.61
N ASP A 72 -10.38 29.94 -0.84
CA ASP A 72 -9.16 30.67 -0.52
C ASP A 72 -8.80 31.62 -1.66
N GLU A 73 -9.33 32.84 -1.58
CA GLU A 73 -9.12 33.93 -2.56
C GLU A 73 -7.64 34.27 -2.79
N ALA A 74 -6.76 33.90 -1.86
CA ALA A 74 -5.33 34.13 -1.94
C ALA A 74 -4.50 32.85 -1.77
N SER A 75 -4.87 31.78 -2.47
CA SER A 75 -4.16 30.48 -2.47
C SER A 75 -2.64 30.54 -2.71
N ASP A 76 -2.13 31.65 -3.25
CA ASP A 76 -0.70 31.94 -3.42
C ASP A 76 0.02 32.39 -2.13
N ARG A 77 -0.70 32.67 -1.04
CA ARG A 77 -0.16 33.29 0.19
C ARG A 77 0.12 32.31 1.32
N GLY A 78 -0.08 31.02 1.09
CA GLY A 78 0.32 29.94 1.98
C GLY A 78 -0.76 29.50 2.98
N PRO A 79 -0.46 28.48 3.79
CA PRO A 79 -1.46 27.76 4.60
C PRO A 79 -2.05 28.57 5.77
N LEU A 80 -1.37 29.65 6.20
CA LEU A 80 -1.91 30.55 7.24
C LEU A 80 -3.18 31.28 6.78
N GLU A 81 -3.27 31.61 5.48
CA GLU A 81 -4.46 32.25 4.92
C GLU A 81 -5.65 31.28 4.91
N GLY A 82 -5.40 30.01 4.54
CA GLY A 82 -6.42 28.95 4.59
C GLY A 82 -6.94 28.71 6.00
N LEU A 83 -6.05 28.75 6.99
CA LEU A 83 -6.43 28.72 8.40
C LEU A 83 -7.32 29.92 8.78
N ARG A 84 -6.99 31.15 8.34
CA ARG A 84 -7.83 32.34 8.57
C ARG A 84 -9.24 32.14 8.01
N SER A 85 -9.33 31.75 6.73
CA SER A 85 -10.60 31.56 6.03
C SER A 85 -11.50 30.55 6.77
N ALA A 86 -10.89 29.45 7.23
CA ALA A 86 -11.58 28.42 7.99
C ALA A 86 -12.05 28.89 9.38
N LEU A 87 -11.19 29.57 10.14
CA LEU A 87 -11.53 30.13 11.45
C LEU A 87 -12.64 31.18 11.36
N SER A 88 -12.62 32.00 10.29
CA SER A 88 -13.64 33.01 10.03
C SER A 88 -15.00 32.38 9.71
N ALA A 89 -15.03 31.30 8.91
CA ALA A 89 -16.26 30.61 8.51
C ALA A 89 -16.89 29.79 9.63
N SER A 90 -16.06 29.20 10.50
CA SER A 90 -16.51 28.41 11.64
C SER A 90 -17.33 29.25 12.62
N ARG A 91 -18.27 28.61 13.32
CA ARG A 91 -19.02 29.22 14.44
C ARG A 91 -18.81 28.50 15.76
N ALA A 92 -18.29 27.29 15.72
CA ALA A 92 -17.96 26.52 16.91
C ALA A 92 -16.80 27.18 17.71
N PRO A 93 -16.69 26.92 19.02
CA PRO A 93 -15.59 27.44 19.83
C PRO A 93 -14.23 26.86 19.42
N PHE A 94 -14.21 25.67 18.83
CA PHE A 94 -13.01 25.02 18.33
C PHE A 94 -13.11 24.64 16.86
N LEU A 95 -11.98 24.70 16.18
CA LEU A 95 -11.81 24.25 14.80
C LEU A 95 -10.74 23.15 14.74
N LEU A 96 -11.15 21.94 14.35
CA LEU A 96 -10.23 20.86 14.02
C LEU A 96 -9.75 21.03 12.58
N VAL A 97 -8.43 21.13 12.39
CA VAL A 97 -7.81 21.31 11.08
C VAL A 97 -7.10 20.03 10.65
N LEU A 98 -7.34 19.61 9.42
CA LEU A 98 -6.62 18.52 8.76
C LEU A 98 -6.18 18.97 7.36
N ALA A 99 -4.93 18.77 6.98
CA ALA A 99 -4.50 18.92 5.59
C ALA A 99 -4.78 17.66 4.78
N VAL A 100 -5.10 17.85 3.50
CA VAL A 100 -5.41 16.75 2.58
C VAL A 100 -4.23 15.80 2.37
N ASP A 101 -3.00 16.29 2.48
CA ASP A 101 -1.76 15.56 2.20
C ASP A 101 -1.20 14.76 3.38
N LEU A 102 -2.00 14.56 4.44
CA LEU A 102 -1.73 13.64 5.54
C LEU A 102 -2.60 12.37 5.44
N PRO A 103 -2.41 11.52 4.42
CA PRO A 103 -3.31 10.39 4.13
C PRO A 103 -3.34 9.36 5.27
N ARG A 104 -2.22 9.18 5.97
CA ARG A 104 -2.05 8.21 7.07
C ARG A 104 -2.64 8.68 8.41
N MET A 105 -3.14 9.90 8.53
CA MET A 105 -3.73 10.39 9.77
C MET A 105 -4.89 9.49 10.22
N GLU A 106 -5.00 9.17 11.51
CA GLU A 106 -6.06 8.26 11.99
C GLU A 106 -7.16 9.01 12.77
N PRO A 107 -8.43 8.54 12.72
CA PRO A 107 -9.49 9.07 13.57
C PRO A 107 -9.12 9.05 15.06
N ALA A 108 -8.49 7.97 15.54
CA ALA A 108 -8.08 7.83 16.94
C ALA A 108 -7.08 8.91 17.38
N PHE A 109 -6.14 9.29 16.50
CA PHE A 109 -5.23 10.41 16.77
C PHE A 109 -6.00 11.73 16.86
N LEU A 110 -6.91 11.99 15.93
CA LEU A 110 -7.71 13.21 15.93
C LEU A 110 -8.65 13.29 17.15
N SER A 111 -9.20 12.16 17.60
CA SER A 111 -9.96 12.07 18.85
C SER A 111 -9.12 12.48 20.07
N ARG A 112 -7.84 12.07 20.15
CA ARG A 112 -6.93 12.53 21.22
C ARG A 112 -6.77 14.05 21.23
N LEU A 113 -6.82 14.73 20.08
CA LEU A 113 -6.79 16.19 20.04
C LEU A 113 -8.07 16.80 20.63
N LEU A 114 -9.22 16.18 20.36
CA LEU A 114 -10.53 16.62 20.87
C LEU A 114 -10.71 16.40 22.38
N GLU A 115 -9.96 15.46 22.96
CA GLU A 115 -9.92 15.22 24.41
C GLU A 115 -9.11 16.27 25.18
N ALA A 116 -8.35 17.13 24.49
CA ALA A 116 -7.54 18.15 25.13
C ALA A 116 -8.39 19.30 25.70
N GLU A 117 -8.05 19.74 26.92
CA GLU A 117 -8.59 20.99 27.48
C GLU A 117 -8.05 22.23 26.73
N GLY A 118 -8.76 22.67 25.69
CA GLY A 118 -8.40 23.86 24.92
C GLY A 118 -7.60 23.54 23.64
N GLY A 119 -6.89 24.54 23.12
CA GLY A 119 -6.13 24.39 21.88
C GLY A 119 -4.95 23.43 22.02
N VAL A 120 -4.73 22.62 20.99
CA VAL A 120 -3.63 21.65 20.98
C VAL A 120 -3.07 21.47 19.57
N ALA A 121 -1.74 21.49 19.46
CA ALA A 121 -1.03 21.20 18.23
C ALA A 121 0.11 20.21 18.52
N PRO A 122 0.30 19.19 17.67
CA PRO A 122 1.43 18.28 17.81
C PRO A 122 2.77 18.97 17.58
N ARG A 123 3.82 18.49 18.25
CA ARG A 123 5.18 19.04 18.13
C ARG A 123 6.22 17.91 18.09
N THR A 124 7.08 17.96 17.08
CA THR A 124 8.25 17.10 16.91
C THR A 124 9.53 17.84 17.27
N ALA A 125 10.68 17.15 17.24
CA ALA A 125 11.99 17.79 17.30
C ALA A 125 12.25 18.77 16.14
N LYS A 126 11.52 18.63 15.02
CA LYS A 126 11.66 19.50 13.82
C LYS A 126 10.76 20.74 13.88
N GLY A 127 9.80 20.80 14.79
CA GLY A 127 8.86 21.92 14.93
C GLY A 127 7.44 21.46 15.18
N TRP A 128 6.51 22.39 15.04
CA TRP A 128 5.07 22.13 15.15
C TRP A 128 4.51 21.42 13.92
N GLU A 129 3.45 20.65 14.10
CA GLU A 129 2.62 20.05 13.03
C GLU A 129 1.27 20.79 12.94
N PRO A 130 1.20 21.97 12.31
CA PRO A 130 0.03 22.85 12.36
C PRO A 130 -1.19 22.33 11.59
N LEU A 131 -1.00 21.34 10.73
CA LEU A 131 -2.01 20.88 9.77
C LEU A 131 -2.75 19.61 10.21
N ALA A 132 -2.60 19.22 11.48
CA ALA A 132 -3.40 18.24 12.18
C ALA A 132 -3.51 18.68 13.65
N ALA A 133 -4.31 19.72 13.90
CA ALA A 133 -4.35 20.45 15.17
C ALA A 133 -5.74 21.00 15.48
N LEU A 134 -6.00 21.28 16.77
CA LEU A 134 -7.24 21.84 17.28
C LEU A 134 -7.02 23.28 17.73
N TYR A 135 -7.76 24.21 17.14
CA TYR A 135 -7.59 25.65 17.34
C TYR A 135 -8.78 26.27 18.09
N PRO A 136 -8.56 27.01 19.19
CA PRO A 136 -9.57 27.89 19.77
C PRO A 136 -9.91 28.99 18.78
N ARG A 137 -11.17 29.02 18.32
CA ARG A 137 -11.55 29.81 17.15
C ARG A 137 -11.26 31.30 17.33
N ARG A 138 -11.73 31.88 18.43
CA ARG A 138 -11.74 33.34 18.65
C ARG A 138 -10.33 33.89 18.79
N GLU A 139 -9.53 33.26 19.64
CA GLU A 139 -8.16 33.65 19.96
C GLU A 139 -7.26 33.48 18.73
N CYS A 140 -7.36 32.34 18.05
CA CYS A 140 -6.56 32.07 16.87
C CYS A 140 -6.92 32.98 15.71
N LEU A 141 -8.21 33.26 15.47
CA LEU A 141 -8.63 34.16 14.38
C LEU A 141 -8.02 35.55 14.55
N ALA A 142 -8.14 36.12 15.76
CA ALA A 142 -7.59 37.44 16.05
C ALA A 142 -6.06 37.49 15.85
N LEU A 143 -5.36 36.42 16.24
CA LEU A 143 -3.91 36.32 16.06
C LEU A 143 -3.50 36.14 14.60
N VAL A 144 -4.24 35.33 13.83
CA VAL A 144 -3.97 35.17 12.40
C VAL A 144 -4.15 36.49 11.67
N ASP A 145 -5.18 37.27 12.00
CA ASP A 145 -5.40 38.61 11.43
C ASP A 145 -4.24 39.57 11.75
N GLU A 146 -3.75 39.57 13.00
CA GLU A 146 -2.57 40.35 13.43
C GLU A 146 -1.31 39.95 12.64
N PHE A 147 -1.07 38.65 12.47
CA PHE A 147 0.08 38.12 11.75
C PHE A 147 0.05 38.54 10.27
N LEU A 148 -1.10 38.36 9.61
CA LEU A 148 -1.24 38.69 8.20
C LEU A 148 -1.15 40.20 7.97
N ALA A 149 -1.72 41.03 8.86
CA ALA A 149 -1.60 42.48 8.81
C ALA A 149 -0.15 42.97 8.99
N SER A 150 0.65 42.26 9.80
CA SER A 150 2.09 42.54 9.99
C SER A 150 2.99 41.89 8.94
N GLY A 151 2.43 41.22 7.93
CA GLY A 151 3.17 40.56 6.87
C GLY A 151 3.81 39.22 7.26
N LYS A 152 3.59 38.73 8.47
CA LYS A 152 4.04 37.39 8.92
C LYS A 152 3.14 36.31 8.32
N ARG A 153 3.74 35.23 7.81
CA ARG A 153 3.02 34.15 7.10
C ARG A 153 3.39 32.73 7.52
N ARG A 154 4.33 32.56 8.45
CA ARG A 154 4.82 31.23 8.87
C ARG A 154 3.96 30.69 10.00
N LEU A 155 3.38 29.49 9.80
CA LEU A 155 2.58 28.81 10.82
C LEU A 155 3.37 28.45 12.08
N GLN A 156 4.68 28.20 11.95
CA GLN A 156 5.56 27.93 13.10
C GLN A 156 5.59 29.12 14.05
N ASP A 157 5.85 30.32 13.51
CA ASP A 157 5.91 31.57 14.30
C ASP A 157 4.54 31.90 14.91
N PHE A 158 3.46 31.58 14.21
CA PHE A 158 2.09 31.72 14.71
C PHE A 158 1.82 30.80 15.91
N LEU A 159 2.22 29.53 15.83
CA LEU A 159 2.04 28.57 16.91
C LEU A 159 2.93 28.85 18.12
N ASP A 160 4.16 29.33 17.92
CA ASP A 160 5.01 29.78 19.02
C ASP A 160 4.36 30.93 19.79
N GLU A 161 3.79 31.92 19.09
CA GLU A 161 3.07 33.03 19.72
C GLU A 161 1.79 32.56 20.41
N ALA A 162 0.97 31.73 19.76
CA ALA A 162 -0.25 31.17 20.36
C ALA A 162 0.04 30.33 21.61
N ALA A 163 1.14 29.57 21.60
CA ALA A 163 1.59 28.80 22.75
C ALA A 163 2.10 29.71 23.89
N SER A 164 2.84 30.77 23.56
CA SER A 164 3.31 31.76 24.56
C SER A 164 2.16 32.46 25.29
N ARG A 165 1.02 32.63 24.61
CA ARG A 165 -0.23 33.20 25.16
C ARG A 165 -1.10 32.16 25.90
N GLY A 166 -0.68 30.89 25.94
CA GLY A 166 -1.40 29.80 26.59
C GLY A 166 -2.64 29.32 25.85
N TRP A 167 -2.81 29.69 24.58
CA TRP A 167 -3.99 29.33 23.78
C TRP A 167 -3.85 27.96 23.13
N ILE A 168 -2.62 27.55 22.81
CA ILE A 168 -2.33 26.25 22.22
C ILE A 168 -1.26 25.55 23.05
N ARG A 169 -1.53 24.29 23.42
CA ARG A 169 -0.57 23.43 24.09
C ARG A 169 0.14 22.53 23.09
N ALA A 170 1.41 22.23 23.36
CA ALA A 170 2.16 21.24 22.60
C ALA A 170 1.76 19.83 23.01
N LEU A 171 1.36 19.02 22.03
CA LEU A 171 1.22 17.58 22.21
C LEU A 171 2.51 16.91 21.73
N PRO A 172 3.35 16.35 22.62
CA PRO A 172 4.53 15.60 22.20
C PRO A 172 4.09 14.32 21.47
N LEU A 173 4.71 14.05 20.33
CA LEU A 173 4.43 12.85 19.54
C LEU A 173 5.26 11.66 20.02
N ALA A 174 4.62 10.49 20.17
CA ALA A 174 5.32 9.23 20.32
C ALA A 174 6.00 8.83 19.00
N GLU A 175 7.02 7.97 19.06
CA GLU A 175 7.70 7.47 17.86
C GLU A 175 6.73 6.75 16.91
N SER A 176 5.73 6.05 17.47
CA SER A 176 4.64 5.42 16.73
C SER A 176 3.73 6.41 15.99
N ASP A 177 3.59 7.64 16.49
CA ASP A 177 2.71 8.65 15.90
C ASP A 177 3.38 9.36 14.70
N LEU A 178 4.70 9.28 14.56
CA LEU A 178 5.44 10.02 13.52
C LEU A 178 5.02 9.64 12.09
N ALA A 179 4.64 8.37 11.87
CA ALA A 179 4.19 7.90 10.57
C ALA A 179 2.87 8.55 10.12
N LEU A 180 2.02 8.98 11.06
CA LEU A 180 0.75 9.66 10.77
C LEU A 180 0.95 11.03 10.09
N PHE A 181 2.12 11.65 10.30
CA PHE A 181 2.50 12.96 9.77
C PHE A 181 3.32 12.89 8.48
N ALA A 182 3.43 11.70 7.88
CA ALA A 182 4.07 11.53 6.58
C ALA A 182 3.26 12.28 5.50
N ASN A 183 3.89 13.26 4.85
CA ASN A 183 3.24 14.11 3.86
C ASN A 183 3.34 13.51 2.46
N LEU A 184 2.24 13.50 1.72
CA LEU A 184 2.21 13.07 0.33
C LEU A 184 2.65 14.21 -0.60
N ASN A 185 3.95 14.38 -0.88
CA ASN A 185 4.46 15.54 -1.64
C ASN A 185 4.93 15.21 -3.06
N THR A 186 5.39 13.99 -3.28
CA THR A 186 6.08 13.54 -4.49
C THR A 186 5.48 12.22 -5.01
N PRO A 187 5.75 11.84 -6.27
CA PRO A 187 5.36 10.53 -6.78
C PRO A 187 5.96 9.37 -5.97
N ASP A 188 7.18 9.54 -5.46
CA ASP A 188 7.84 8.54 -4.60
C ASP A 188 7.13 8.41 -3.25
N ASP A 189 6.65 9.51 -2.66
CA ASP A 189 5.81 9.45 -1.46
C ASP A 189 4.50 8.69 -1.73
N LEU A 190 3.90 8.88 -2.91
CA LEU A 190 2.68 8.16 -3.30
C LEU A 190 2.95 6.67 -3.42
N ALA A 191 4.01 6.28 -4.12
CA ALA A 191 4.41 4.88 -4.24
C ALA A 191 4.69 4.24 -2.88
N ALA A 192 5.47 4.89 -2.02
CA ALA A 192 5.78 4.42 -0.66
C ALA A 192 4.53 4.35 0.25
N MET A 193 3.48 5.11 -0.05
CA MET A 193 2.23 5.12 0.70
C MET A 193 1.20 4.12 0.15
N GLU A 194 1.18 3.88 -1.16
CA GLU A 194 0.40 2.83 -1.84
C GLU A 194 0.89 1.42 -1.49
N GLU A 195 2.15 1.30 -1.08
CA GLU A 195 2.74 0.06 -0.59
C GLU A 195 2.09 -0.50 0.70
N GLY A 196 1.16 0.23 1.35
CA GLY A 196 0.48 -0.20 2.57
C GLY A 196 1.40 -0.24 3.80
N GLU A 197 0.84 -0.39 5.00
CA GLU A 197 1.67 -0.81 6.14
C GLU A 197 2.00 -2.28 5.95
N ARG A 198 3.26 -2.56 5.63
CA ARG A 198 3.77 -3.92 5.39
C ARG A 198 4.29 -4.59 6.66
N ASP A 199 4.31 -3.83 7.76
CA ASP A 199 4.74 -4.30 9.08
C ASP A 199 4.11 -3.54 10.24
N GLU A 200 3.97 -4.24 11.37
CA GLU A 200 3.37 -3.75 12.61
C GLU A 200 4.37 -3.87 13.76
N THR A 201 4.22 -3.02 14.78
CA THR A 201 5.03 -3.09 16.00
C THR A 201 4.25 -3.77 17.12
N VAL A 202 4.81 -4.86 17.66
CA VAL A 202 4.17 -5.66 18.73
C VAL A 202 5.05 -5.70 19.97
N THR A 203 4.41 -5.80 21.13
CA THR A 203 5.14 -6.03 22.40
C THR A 203 5.37 -7.52 22.60
N ILE A 204 6.63 -7.90 22.81
CA ILE A 204 7.05 -9.30 23.00
C ILE A 204 7.79 -9.50 24.32
N ALA A 205 7.96 -10.78 24.70
CA ALA A 205 8.92 -11.21 25.70
C ALA A 205 10.08 -11.94 25.00
N ARG A 206 11.25 -11.31 24.92
CA ARG A 206 12.46 -11.86 24.29
C ARG A 206 13.32 -12.55 25.33
N PHE A 207 13.70 -13.81 25.07
CA PHE A 207 14.60 -14.56 25.95
C PHE A 207 16.06 -14.39 25.49
N HIS A 208 16.93 -13.98 26.40
CA HIS A 208 18.38 -14.01 26.23
C HIS A 208 18.98 -15.00 27.23
N LEU A 209 19.93 -15.84 26.80
CA LEU A 209 20.58 -16.83 27.65
C LEU A 209 21.16 -16.23 28.95
N GLU A 210 21.71 -15.02 28.86
CA GLU A 210 22.39 -14.35 29.97
C GLU A 210 21.43 -13.59 30.90
N SER A 211 20.35 -13.01 30.38
CA SER A 211 19.47 -12.09 31.12
C SER A 211 18.02 -12.58 31.28
N GLY A 212 17.69 -13.78 30.82
CA GLY A 212 16.33 -14.33 30.89
C GLY A 212 15.35 -13.59 29.97
N PHE A 213 14.07 -13.53 30.36
CA PHE A 213 13.03 -12.84 29.60
C PHE A 213 13.07 -11.32 29.80
N VAL A 214 13.06 -10.57 28.70
CA VAL A 214 12.97 -9.11 28.66
C VAL A 214 11.77 -8.70 27.82
N ARG A 215 10.94 -7.77 28.32
CA ARG A 215 9.87 -7.16 27.52
C ARG A 215 10.45 -6.11 26.59
N THR A 216 10.15 -6.22 25.30
CA THR A 216 10.64 -5.29 24.27
C THR A 216 9.63 -5.20 23.12
N LEU A 217 9.82 -4.23 22.23
CA LEU A 217 9.11 -4.15 20.96
C LEU A 217 9.80 -5.02 19.91
N ASP A 218 9.01 -5.55 18.98
CA ASP A 218 9.48 -6.21 17.76
C ASP A 218 8.61 -5.80 16.57
N ARG A 219 9.15 -5.96 15.35
CA ARG A 219 8.41 -5.65 14.12
C ARG A 219 8.05 -6.93 13.41
N VAL A 220 6.76 -7.09 13.11
CA VAL A 220 6.20 -8.27 12.45
C VAL A 220 5.61 -7.87 11.11
N ALA A 221 5.63 -8.78 10.14
CA ALA A 221 4.97 -8.53 8.86
C ALA A 221 3.45 -8.38 9.06
N SER A 222 2.85 -7.40 8.40
CA SER A 222 1.40 -7.24 8.38
C SER A 222 0.76 -8.33 7.53
N GLU A 223 -0.32 -8.91 8.04
CA GLU A 223 -1.08 -9.95 7.37
C GLU A 223 -2.58 -9.66 7.52
N GLU A 224 -3.25 -9.42 6.39
CA GLU A 224 -4.67 -9.14 6.34
C GLU A 224 -5.36 -10.05 5.31
N PRO A 225 -6.63 -10.46 5.55
CA PRO A 225 -7.41 -11.15 4.54
C PRO A 225 -7.75 -10.18 3.40
N LEU A 226 -7.64 -10.64 2.15
CA LEU A 226 -8.14 -9.95 0.96
C LEU A 226 -9.16 -10.86 0.26
N ALA A 227 -10.39 -10.38 0.12
CA ALA A 227 -11.41 -11.02 -0.68
C ALA A 227 -11.35 -10.52 -2.13
N ILE A 228 -11.22 -11.44 -3.09
CA ILE A 228 -11.28 -11.15 -4.52
C ILE A 228 -12.65 -11.62 -5.04
N ARG A 229 -13.38 -10.70 -5.66
CA ARG A 229 -14.64 -10.95 -6.34
C ARG A 229 -14.47 -10.72 -7.84
N VAL A 230 -15.29 -11.41 -8.61
CA VAL A 230 -15.42 -11.20 -10.06
C VAL A 230 -16.89 -10.96 -10.36
N ASN A 231 -17.21 -9.79 -10.91
CA ASN A 231 -18.58 -9.37 -11.19
C ASN A 231 -19.51 -9.57 -9.97
N GLY A 232 -19.04 -9.20 -8.78
CA GLY A 232 -19.77 -9.33 -7.51
C GLY A 232 -19.75 -10.72 -6.87
N ALA A 233 -19.30 -11.76 -7.56
CA ALA A 233 -19.20 -13.12 -7.01
C ALA A 233 -17.84 -13.35 -6.34
N SER A 234 -17.83 -13.80 -5.08
CA SER A 234 -16.58 -14.14 -4.38
C SER A 234 -15.90 -15.35 -5.00
N VAL A 235 -14.64 -15.20 -5.38
CA VAL A 235 -13.84 -16.25 -6.02
C VAL A 235 -12.67 -16.74 -5.18
N ALA A 236 -12.11 -15.88 -4.32
CA ALA A 236 -10.99 -16.24 -3.45
C ALA A 236 -10.93 -15.35 -2.20
N VAL A 237 -10.41 -15.92 -1.11
CA VAL A 237 -9.92 -15.17 0.04
C VAL A 237 -8.49 -15.63 0.30
N THR A 238 -7.55 -14.69 0.33
CA THR A 238 -6.12 -14.95 0.59
C THR A 238 -5.64 -14.07 1.74
N MET A 239 -4.73 -14.59 2.57
CA MET A 239 -4.00 -13.79 3.55
C MET A 239 -2.81 -13.15 2.84
N ARG A 240 -2.71 -11.82 2.87
CA ARG A 240 -1.71 -11.04 2.12
C ARG A 240 -1.05 -10.01 3.01
N THR A 241 0.12 -9.53 2.58
CA THR A 241 0.69 -8.28 3.10
C THR A 241 0.12 -7.10 2.31
N PRO A 242 -0.46 -6.08 2.97
CA PRO A 242 -1.11 -4.97 2.28
C PRO A 242 -0.24 -4.27 1.25
N GLY A 243 -0.87 -3.76 0.19
CA GLY A 243 -0.21 -3.10 -0.93
C GLY A 243 -0.21 -3.94 -2.21
N HIS A 244 -0.31 -3.27 -3.36
CA HIS A 244 -0.33 -3.89 -4.70
C HIS A 244 -1.48 -4.89 -4.93
N ASP A 245 -2.66 -4.64 -4.36
CA ASP A 245 -3.76 -5.62 -4.38
C ASP A 245 -4.39 -5.81 -5.76
N GLU A 246 -4.41 -4.76 -6.57
CA GLU A 246 -4.89 -4.82 -7.95
C GLU A 246 -4.01 -5.76 -8.78
N GLU A 247 -2.70 -5.69 -8.56
CA GLU A 247 -1.74 -6.60 -9.17
C GLU A 247 -1.95 -8.03 -8.66
N LEU A 248 -2.14 -8.21 -7.35
CA LEU A 248 -2.44 -9.53 -6.77
C LEU A 248 -3.70 -10.13 -7.40
N ALA A 249 -4.78 -9.37 -7.50
CA ALA A 249 -6.05 -9.82 -8.07
C ALA A 249 -5.90 -10.15 -9.57
N ALA A 250 -5.29 -9.27 -10.36
CA ALA A 250 -5.08 -9.50 -11.79
C ALA A 250 -4.19 -10.72 -12.04
N GLY A 251 -3.09 -10.86 -11.29
CA GLY A 251 -2.19 -12.00 -11.39
C GLY A 251 -2.83 -13.32 -10.96
N PHE A 252 -3.62 -13.30 -9.89
CA PHE A 252 -4.40 -14.46 -9.45
C PHE A 252 -5.39 -14.92 -10.53
N LEU A 253 -6.21 -14.02 -11.06
CA LEU A 253 -7.19 -14.34 -12.10
C LEU A 253 -6.53 -14.86 -13.38
N PHE A 254 -5.39 -14.29 -13.76
CA PHE A 254 -4.64 -14.72 -14.94
C PHE A 254 -4.02 -16.11 -14.74
N THR A 255 -3.36 -16.34 -13.60
CA THR A 255 -2.69 -17.63 -13.36
C THR A 255 -3.65 -18.78 -13.08
N GLU A 256 -4.86 -18.50 -12.58
CA GLU A 256 -5.96 -19.47 -12.49
C GLU A 256 -6.76 -19.60 -13.79
N SER A 257 -6.33 -18.95 -14.88
CA SER A 257 -6.95 -19.01 -16.22
C SER A 257 -8.40 -18.50 -16.26
N VAL A 258 -8.76 -17.57 -15.37
CA VAL A 258 -10.04 -16.84 -15.40
C VAL A 258 -10.04 -15.82 -16.53
N ILE A 259 -8.90 -15.15 -16.71
CA ILE A 259 -8.65 -14.20 -17.80
C ILE A 259 -7.44 -14.67 -18.61
N ARG A 260 -7.38 -14.25 -19.88
CA ARG A 260 -6.22 -14.50 -20.76
C ARG A 260 -5.40 -13.25 -21.02
N SER A 261 -5.97 -12.08 -20.75
CA SER A 261 -5.36 -10.78 -21.06
C SER A 261 -5.91 -9.68 -20.14
N ALA A 262 -5.13 -8.61 -19.96
CA ALA A 262 -5.58 -7.43 -19.22
C ALA A 262 -6.79 -6.75 -19.87
N SER A 263 -6.96 -6.88 -21.19
CA SER A 263 -8.10 -6.28 -21.92
C SER A 263 -9.45 -6.87 -21.56
N GLU A 264 -9.49 -8.01 -20.87
CA GLU A 264 -10.74 -8.58 -20.33
C GLU A 264 -11.17 -7.90 -19.03
N ILE A 265 -10.29 -7.13 -18.38
CA ILE A 265 -10.60 -6.39 -17.15
C ILE A 265 -11.17 -5.02 -17.54
N ALA A 266 -12.43 -4.78 -17.19
CA ALA A 266 -13.06 -3.48 -17.33
C ALA A 266 -12.63 -2.52 -16.22
N GLU A 267 -12.49 -3.05 -15.00
CA GLU A 267 -12.25 -2.28 -13.78
C GLU A 267 -11.81 -3.20 -12.64
N ILE A 268 -10.94 -2.70 -11.76
CA ILE A 268 -10.63 -3.31 -10.46
C ILE A 268 -10.96 -2.25 -9.42
N ALA A 269 -11.93 -2.52 -8.55
CA ALA A 269 -12.39 -1.53 -7.56
C ALA A 269 -12.34 -2.12 -6.15
N ARG A 270 -11.86 -1.31 -5.20
CA ARG A 270 -12.03 -1.61 -3.77
C ARG A 270 -13.48 -1.35 -3.37
N CYS A 271 -14.08 -2.27 -2.64
CA CYS A 271 -15.43 -2.13 -2.12
C CYS A 271 -15.38 -1.65 -0.65
N PRO A 272 -15.64 -0.36 -0.36
CA PRO A 272 -15.57 0.17 1.00
C PRO A 272 -16.72 -0.27 1.91
N ASP A 273 -17.87 -0.71 1.36
CA ASP A 273 -19.15 -0.73 2.09
C ASP A 273 -19.71 -2.13 2.43
N VAL A 274 -18.95 -3.21 2.32
CA VAL A 274 -19.53 -4.57 2.34
C VAL A 274 -19.32 -5.37 3.63
N ASP A 275 -18.50 -4.91 4.59
CA ASP A 275 -18.26 -5.67 5.83
C ASP A 275 -18.70 -4.92 7.10
N PRO A 276 -19.55 -5.53 7.95
CA PRO A 276 -19.70 -5.13 9.35
C PRO A 276 -18.40 -5.51 10.08
N GLY A 277 -17.39 -4.65 9.99
CA GLY A 277 -16.08 -4.79 10.63
C GLY A 277 -14.85 -4.86 9.70
N GLY A 278 -14.99 -4.67 8.39
CA GLY A 278 -13.90 -4.86 7.42
C GLY A 278 -13.42 -3.58 6.73
N GLU A 279 -12.15 -3.25 6.93
CA GLU A 279 -11.45 -2.05 6.46
C GLU A 279 -11.13 -2.07 4.95
N GLY A 280 -12.13 -2.16 4.07
CA GLY A 280 -11.90 -2.02 2.61
C GLY A 280 -11.07 -3.14 1.96
N ASN A 281 -11.08 -4.34 2.56
CA ASN A 281 -10.30 -5.52 2.14
C ASN A 281 -11.04 -6.43 1.16
N THR A 282 -11.94 -5.85 0.36
CA THR A 282 -12.60 -6.54 -0.75
C THR A 282 -12.26 -5.82 -2.04
N LEU A 283 -11.75 -6.56 -3.01
CA LEU A 283 -11.62 -6.13 -4.41
C LEU A 283 -12.68 -6.81 -5.26
N ASP A 284 -13.39 -6.03 -6.08
CA ASP A 284 -14.24 -6.55 -7.14
C ASP A 284 -13.62 -6.24 -8.51
N VAL A 285 -13.37 -7.30 -9.27
CA VAL A 285 -12.83 -7.24 -10.62
C VAL A 285 -13.99 -7.38 -11.59
N ARG A 286 -14.31 -6.30 -12.30
CA ARG A 286 -15.33 -6.32 -13.34
C ARG A 286 -14.71 -6.77 -14.65
N LEU A 287 -15.20 -7.89 -15.18
CA LEU A 287 -14.72 -8.44 -16.45
C LEU A 287 -15.66 -8.07 -17.61
N LEU A 288 -15.09 -7.94 -18.81
CA LEU A 288 -15.82 -7.78 -20.06
C LEU A 288 -16.29 -9.15 -20.55
N GLY A 289 -17.62 -9.35 -20.59
CA GLY A 289 -18.25 -10.58 -21.08
C GLY A 289 -18.58 -11.61 -19.99
N GLU A 290 -19.17 -12.72 -20.39
CA GLU A 290 -19.50 -13.82 -19.48
C GLU A 290 -18.26 -14.66 -19.17
N THR A 291 -18.00 -14.92 -17.89
CA THR A 291 -16.88 -15.74 -17.42
C THR A 291 -17.41 -16.93 -16.62
N ASP A 292 -16.97 -18.14 -16.96
CA ASP A 292 -17.30 -19.33 -16.20
C ASP A 292 -16.46 -19.42 -14.92
N LEU A 293 -17.06 -19.00 -13.80
CA LEU A 293 -16.44 -19.05 -12.47
C LEU A 293 -16.65 -20.40 -11.77
N SER A 294 -17.30 -21.39 -12.42
CA SER A 294 -17.66 -22.67 -11.78
C SER A 294 -16.46 -23.48 -11.27
N ARG A 295 -15.27 -23.24 -11.83
CA ARG A 295 -14.00 -23.85 -11.40
C ARG A 295 -13.47 -23.26 -10.09
N LEU A 296 -13.92 -22.08 -9.69
CA LEU A 296 -13.47 -21.34 -8.51
C LEU A 296 -14.53 -21.27 -7.40
N THR A 297 -15.81 -21.35 -7.73
CA THR A 297 -16.93 -21.03 -6.83
C THR A 297 -17.23 -22.06 -5.72
N ARG A 298 -16.40 -23.09 -5.50
CA ARG A 298 -16.57 -24.03 -4.39
C ARG A 298 -15.49 -23.83 -3.31
N HIS A 299 -15.71 -22.81 -2.49
CA HIS A 299 -15.03 -22.47 -1.22
C HIS A 299 -13.50 -22.66 -1.21
N VAL A 300 -12.83 -21.78 -1.94
CA VAL A 300 -11.38 -21.59 -1.90
C VAL A 300 -11.01 -20.81 -0.62
N PHE A 301 -10.72 -21.52 0.47
CA PHE A 301 -9.94 -20.98 1.57
C PHE A 301 -8.46 -21.24 1.26
N THR A 302 -7.78 -20.31 0.58
CA THR A 302 -6.35 -20.46 0.30
C THR A 302 -5.56 -19.92 1.48
N SER A 303 -5.00 -20.82 2.30
CA SER A 303 -3.90 -20.41 3.17
C SER A 303 -2.70 -20.09 2.27
N SER A 304 -2.18 -18.87 2.37
CA SER A 304 -1.05 -18.28 1.62
C SER A 304 0.21 -19.18 1.56
N SER A 305 0.28 -20.18 2.44
CA SER A 305 1.38 -21.14 2.59
C SER A 305 1.21 -22.48 1.85
N CYS A 306 -0.02 -22.93 1.56
CA CYS A 306 -0.32 -24.27 1.04
C CYS A 306 -0.93 -24.20 -0.36
N GLY A 307 -0.08 -24.41 -1.37
CA GLY A 307 -0.44 -24.34 -2.78
C GLY A 307 -1.28 -25.52 -3.31
N ILE A 308 -2.33 -25.89 -2.58
CA ILE A 308 -3.40 -26.83 -2.99
C ILE A 308 -4.75 -26.44 -2.34
N CYS A 309 -4.77 -25.47 -1.41
CA CYS A 309 -5.97 -25.14 -0.66
C CYS A 309 -7.03 -24.43 -1.54
N GLY A 310 -7.94 -25.23 -2.11
CA GLY A 310 -9.11 -24.74 -2.85
C GLY A 310 -9.54 -25.56 -4.08
N LYS A 311 -8.75 -26.53 -4.53
CA LYS A 311 -9.04 -27.28 -5.78
C LYS A 311 -9.80 -28.58 -5.51
N ALA A 312 -10.97 -28.73 -6.13
CA ALA A 312 -11.94 -29.79 -5.82
C ALA A 312 -11.55 -31.19 -6.35
N THR A 313 -10.67 -31.26 -7.36
CA THR A 313 -10.18 -32.53 -7.93
C THR A 313 -8.70 -32.45 -8.26
N ILE A 314 -8.01 -33.60 -8.31
CA ILE A 314 -6.61 -33.69 -8.73
C ILE A 314 -6.42 -33.08 -10.13
N ASP A 315 -7.38 -33.28 -11.03
CA ASP A 315 -7.32 -32.75 -12.39
C ASP A 315 -7.42 -31.22 -12.44
N SER A 316 -8.15 -30.60 -11.51
CA SER A 316 -8.25 -29.13 -11.44
C SER A 316 -6.94 -28.44 -11.00
N VAL A 317 -6.00 -29.20 -10.43
CA VAL A 317 -4.67 -28.72 -10.02
C VAL A 317 -3.83 -28.32 -11.24
N PHE A 318 -3.97 -29.05 -12.35
CA PHE A 318 -3.16 -28.89 -13.54
C PHE A 318 -3.84 -27.94 -14.54
N CYS A 319 -3.34 -26.71 -14.64
CA CYS A 319 -3.68 -25.82 -15.74
C CYS A 319 -2.74 -26.11 -16.92
N SER A 320 -3.31 -26.33 -18.11
CA SER A 320 -2.52 -26.61 -19.30
C SER A 320 -2.15 -25.31 -20.01
N PHE A 321 -0.86 -24.98 -19.98
CA PHE A 321 -0.28 -23.84 -20.69
C PHE A 321 0.71 -24.33 -21.75
N PRO A 322 0.83 -23.64 -22.90
CA PRO A 322 1.76 -24.05 -23.93
C PRO A 322 3.22 -23.91 -23.44
N PRO A 323 4.10 -24.89 -23.75
CA PRO A 323 5.51 -24.84 -23.39
C PRO A 323 6.19 -23.53 -23.77
N VAL A 324 7.22 -23.14 -23.02
CA VAL A 324 8.02 -21.95 -23.29
C VAL A 324 9.33 -22.38 -23.95
N PRO A 325 9.68 -21.82 -25.12
CA PRO A 325 10.91 -22.19 -25.79
C PRO A 325 12.13 -21.61 -25.06
N ALA A 326 13.14 -22.45 -24.81
CA ALA A 326 14.36 -22.08 -24.10
C ALA A 326 15.35 -21.35 -25.03
N HIS A 327 15.00 -20.14 -25.49
CA HIS A 327 15.88 -19.32 -26.33
C HIS A 327 16.89 -18.48 -25.54
N PHE A 328 16.62 -18.26 -24.25
CA PHE A 328 17.44 -17.45 -23.36
C PHE A 328 18.18 -18.36 -22.36
N GLN A 329 19.50 -18.24 -22.31
CA GLN A 329 20.37 -18.95 -21.37
C GLN A 329 21.24 -17.92 -20.63
N PRO A 330 20.97 -17.64 -19.34
CA PRO A 330 21.74 -16.68 -18.58
C PRO A 330 23.11 -17.25 -18.25
N ASP A 331 24.12 -16.39 -18.31
CA ASP A 331 25.45 -16.70 -17.80
C ASP A 331 25.33 -17.15 -16.32
N PRO A 332 25.93 -18.28 -15.90
CA PRO A 332 26.04 -18.64 -14.49
C PRO A 332 26.49 -17.49 -13.58
N ALA A 333 27.43 -16.64 -14.02
CA ALA A 333 27.89 -15.47 -13.27
C ALA A 333 26.76 -14.44 -13.06
N LEU A 334 25.87 -14.28 -14.04
CA LEU A 334 24.67 -13.45 -13.93
C LEU A 334 23.78 -13.97 -12.80
N LEU A 335 23.45 -15.28 -12.83
CA LEU A 335 22.57 -15.91 -11.84
C LEU A 335 23.13 -15.75 -10.42
N LEU A 336 24.43 -15.98 -10.24
CA LEU A 336 25.09 -15.85 -8.94
C LEU A 336 25.04 -14.42 -8.37
N SER A 337 24.86 -13.40 -9.21
CA SER A 337 24.75 -12.00 -8.78
C SER A 337 23.34 -11.61 -8.27
N LEU A 338 22.30 -12.36 -8.66
CA LEU A 338 20.91 -11.96 -8.42
C LEU A 338 20.48 -12.00 -6.94
N PRO A 339 20.90 -12.99 -6.11
CA PRO A 339 20.50 -13.03 -4.70
C PRO A 339 20.87 -11.78 -3.89
N ALA A 340 22.04 -11.20 -4.17
CA ALA A 340 22.46 -9.97 -3.49
C ALA A 340 21.57 -8.78 -3.88
N LYS A 341 21.20 -8.67 -5.16
CA LYS A 341 20.30 -7.63 -5.68
C LYS A 341 18.88 -7.76 -5.11
N LEU A 342 18.38 -9.00 -5.01
CA LEU A 342 17.10 -9.29 -4.37
C LEU A 342 17.14 -8.80 -2.91
N ARG A 343 18.14 -9.24 -2.13
CA ARG A 343 18.24 -8.88 -0.72
C ARG A 343 18.34 -7.38 -0.49
N SER A 344 19.13 -6.66 -1.29
CA SER A 344 19.26 -5.20 -1.16
C SER A 344 17.96 -4.43 -1.45
N ALA A 345 16.99 -5.07 -2.10
CA ALA A 345 15.70 -4.46 -2.45
C ALA A 345 14.54 -4.93 -1.56
N GLN A 346 14.81 -5.69 -0.49
CA GLN A 346 13.81 -6.24 0.44
C GLN A 346 13.84 -5.54 1.81
N GLU A 347 13.46 -4.26 1.84
CA GLU A 347 13.52 -3.44 3.06
C GLU A 347 12.63 -3.99 4.20
N THR A 348 11.45 -4.54 3.89
CA THR A 348 10.53 -5.05 4.92
C THR A 348 10.98 -6.39 5.48
N PHE A 349 11.57 -7.25 4.64
CA PHE A 349 12.17 -8.49 5.10
C PHE A 349 13.33 -8.25 6.06
N ASP A 350 14.18 -7.25 5.82
CA ASP A 350 15.27 -6.92 6.73
C ASP A 350 14.77 -6.45 8.12
N ARG A 351 13.56 -5.89 8.18
CA ARG A 351 12.93 -5.41 9.42
C ARG A 351 12.16 -6.50 10.18
N THR A 352 11.55 -7.45 9.47
CA THR A 352 10.59 -8.41 10.06
C THR A 352 11.00 -9.88 9.93
N GLY A 353 11.81 -10.21 8.92
CA GLY A 353 12.09 -11.58 8.49
C GLY A 353 10.86 -12.37 8.00
N GLY A 354 9.69 -11.73 7.89
CA GLY A 354 8.40 -12.40 7.75
C GLY A 354 7.85 -12.52 6.32
N LEU A 355 8.52 -11.92 5.33
CA LEU A 355 8.01 -11.84 3.96
C LEU A 355 8.76 -12.74 2.97
N HIS A 356 8.03 -13.24 1.99
CA HIS A 356 8.59 -13.78 0.76
C HIS A 356 8.70 -12.69 -0.30
N ALA A 357 9.60 -12.90 -1.27
CA ALA A 357 9.75 -12.02 -2.42
C ALA A 357 9.83 -12.81 -3.72
N SER A 358 9.25 -12.21 -4.76
CA SER A 358 9.38 -12.60 -6.16
C SER A 358 9.93 -11.41 -6.93
N ALA A 359 10.99 -11.64 -7.70
CA ALA A 359 11.67 -10.58 -8.46
C ALA A 359 11.92 -11.00 -9.90
N LEU A 360 11.70 -10.08 -10.83
CA LEU A 360 12.02 -10.23 -12.24
C LEU A 360 13.33 -9.53 -12.57
N PHE A 361 14.18 -10.22 -13.30
CA PHE A 361 15.42 -9.67 -13.85
C PHE A 361 15.42 -9.80 -15.36
N ASP A 362 16.02 -8.83 -16.05
CA ASP A 362 16.26 -8.92 -17.49
C ASP A 362 17.51 -9.77 -17.82
N ARG A 363 17.87 -9.81 -19.10
CA ARG A 363 19.03 -10.55 -19.62
C ARG A 363 20.36 -10.07 -19.06
N GLU A 364 20.44 -8.80 -18.70
CA GLU A 364 21.62 -8.17 -18.10
C GLU A 364 21.60 -8.27 -16.57
N GLY A 365 20.59 -8.94 -16.00
CA GLY A 365 20.40 -9.12 -14.56
C GLY A 365 20.05 -7.82 -13.83
N ARG A 366 19.49 -6.83 -14.51
CA ARG A 366 18.91 -5.64 -13.87
C ARG A 366 17.57 -6.02 -13.27
N LEU A 367 17.30 -5.54 -12.06
CA LEU A 367 16.03 -5.76 -11.39
C LEU A 367 14.95 -4.94 -12.10
N LEU A 368 13.95 -5.61 -12.68
CA LEU A 368 12.81 -4.99 -13.34
C LEU A 368 11.68 -4.71 -12.37
N LEU A 369 11.38 -5.68 -11.50
CA LEU A 369 10.27 -5.63 -10.57
C LEU A 369 10.55 -6.52 -9.37
N LEU A 370 10.11 -6.09 -8.18
CA LEU A 370 10.10 -6.89 -6.96
C LEU A 370 8.77 -6.70 -6.25
N ARG A 371 8.20 -7.80 -5.77
CA ARG A 371 7.04 -7.77 -4.85
C ARG A 371 7.26 -8.67 -3.67
N GLU A 372 6.85 -8.18 -2.51
CA GLU A 372 6.88 -8.90 -1.24
C GLU A 372 5.47 -9.25 -0.78
N ASP A 373 5.35 -10.39 -0.11
CA ASP A 373 4.12 -10.82 0.56
C ASP A 373 4.42 -11.92 1.58
N VAL A 374 3.62 -12.03 2.64
CA VAL A 374 3.68 -13.16 3.58
C VAL A 374 3.49 -14.51 2.85
N GLY A 375 2.72 -14.53 1.75
CA GLY A 375 2.54 -15.66 0.86
C GLY A 375 3.45 -15.60 -0.37
N ARG A 376 4.31 -16.61 -0.56
CA ARG A 376 5.15 -16.71 -1.78
C ARG A 376 4.36 -16.75 -3.10
N HIS A 377 3.13 -17.29 -3.08
CA HIS A 377 2.28 -17.35 -4.27
C HIS A 377 1.72 -15.95 -4.58
N ASN A 378 1.23 -15.24 -3.54
CA ASN A 378 0.78 -13.84 -3.67
C ASN A 378 1.90 -12.92 -4.18
N ALA A 379 3.13 -13.10 -3.69
CA ALA A 379 4.28 -12.33 -4.16
C ALA A 379 4.51 -12.53 -5.67
N LEU A 380 4.39 -13.76 -6.17
CA LEU A 380 4.47 -14.04 -7.60
C LEU A 380 3.25 -13.51 -8.38
N ASP A 381 2.05 -13.64 -7.85
CA ASP A 381 0.84 -13.10 -8.48
C ASP A 381 0.92 -11.58 -8.61
N LYS A 382 1.40 -10.84 -7.59
CA LYS A 382 1.66 -9.40 -7.68
C LYS A 382 2.64 -9.07 -8.82
N VAL A 383 3.74 -9.82 -8.93
CA VAL A 383 4.70 -9.65 -10.05
C VAL A 383 4.02 -9.86 -11.41
N ILE A 384 3.29 -10.95 -11.57
CA ILE A 384 2.64 -11.30 -12.84
C ILE A 384 1.53 -10.29 -13.18
N GLY A 385 0.73 -9.89 -12.19
CA GLY A 385 -0.35 -8.93 -12.36
C GLY A 385 0.17 -7.55 -12.73
N HIS A 386 1.26 -7.07 -12.11
CA HIS A 386 1.90 -5.83 -12.52
C HIS A 386 2.30 -5.88 -14.00
N SER A 387 2.99 -6.94 -14.41
CA SER A 387 3.42 -7.11 -15.81
C SER A 387 2.23 -7.19 -16.77
N LEU A 388 1.17 -7.88 -16.38
CA LEU A 388 -0.06 -7.99 -17.16
C LEU A 388 -0.73 -6.63 -17.37
N LEU A 389 -0.93 -5.86 -16.29
CA LEU A 389 -1.60 -4.56 -16.32
C LEU A 389 -0.80 -3.51 -17.10
N HIS A 390 0.54 -3.62 -17.11
CA HIS A 390 1.43 -2.69 -17.79
C HIS A 390 1.91 -3.17 -19.17
N GLY A 391 1.44 -4.33 -19.64
CA GLY A 391 1.82 -4.90 -20.95
C GLY A 391 3.32 -5.26 -21.06
N ILE A 392 3.95 -5.63 -19.94
CA ILE A 392 5.37 -6.01 -19.89
C ILE A 392 5.51 -7.48 -20.29
N ALA A 393 6.27 -7.73 -21.35
CA ALA A 393 6.58 -9.07 -21.81
C ALA A 393 7.63 -9.75 -20.89
N LEU A 394 7.39 -11.01 -20.54
CA LEU A 394 8.20 -11.75 -19.57
C LEU A 394 9.00 -12.92 -20.17
N ASP A 395 8.90 -13.13 -21.47
CA ASP A 395 9.52 -14.23 -22.20
C ASP A 395 11.06 -14.14 -22.30
N GLU A 396 11.65 -13.02 -21.90
CA GLU A 396 13.11 -12.81 -21.82
C GLU A 396 13.61 -12.51 -20.40
N THR A 397 12.85 -12.92 -19.38
CA THR A 397 13.14 -12.61 -17.97
C THR A 397 13.59 -13.82 -17.15
N VAL A 398 14.30 -13.54 -16.05
CA VAL A 398 14.57 -14.50 -14.97
C VAL A 398 13.70 -14.15 -13.77
N LEU A 399 12.85 -15.08 -13.34
CA LEU A 399 12.15 -14.98 -12.07
C LEU A 399 13.04 -15.55 -10.96
N LEU A 400 13.34 -14.75 -9.93
CA LEU A 400 13.98 -15.20 -8.70
C LEU A 400 12.97 -15.15 -7.55
N VAL A 401 12.78 -16.28 -6.86
CA VAL A 401 11.94 -16.36 -5.66
C VAL A 401 12.77 -16.61 -4.40
N SER A 402 12.42 -15.96 -3.29
CA SER A 402 13.09 -16.15 -1.99
C SER A 402 12.73 -17.49 -1.32
N GLY A 403 11.56 -18.05 -1.65
CA GLY A 403 11.04 -19.28 -1.07
C GLY A 403 11.43 -20.59 -1.79
N ARG A 404 10.75 -21.67 -1.40
CA ARG A 404 10.78 -22.97 -2.12
C ARG A 404 9.99 -22.88 -3.41
N ILE A 405 10.45 -23.57 -4.45
CA ILE A 405 9.76 -23.62 -5.74
C ILE A 405 8.80 -24.81 -5.75
N SER A 406 7.51 -24.54 -5.58
CA SER A 406 6.43 -25.53 -5.67
C SER A 406 6.00 -25.74 -7.12
N PHE A 407 5.19 -26.78 -7.36
CA PHE A 407 4.53 -27.01 -8.64
C PHE A 407 3.69 -25.78 -9.07
N GLU A 408 2.92 -25.19 -8.15
CA GLU A 408 2.10 -24.02 -8.47
C GLU A 408 2.93 -22.80 -8.85
N LEU A 409 4.07 -22.55 -8.20
CA LEU A 409 4.94 -21.43 -8.61
C LEU A 409 5.47 -21.64 -10.03
N MET A 410 5.85 -22.88 -10.39
CA MET A 410 6.23 -23.20 -11.77
C MET A 410 5.06 -23.00 -12.74
N GLN A 411 3.85 -23.45 -12.37
CA GLN A 411 2.66 -23.28 -13.21
C GLN A 411 2.28 -21.80 -13.41
N LYS A 412 2.34 -20.98 -12.36
CA LYS A 412 2.12 -19.52 -12.43
C LYS A 412 3.16 -18.86 -13.34
N ALA A 413 4.44 -19.22 -13.19
CA ALA A 413 5.49 -18.72 -14.07
C ALA A 413 5.28 -19.15 -15.53
N LEU A 414 4.81 -20.39 -15.76
CA LEU A 414 4.48 -20.89 -17.10
C LEU A 414 3.30 -20.15 -17.73
N ALA A 415 2.25 -19.87 -16.96
CA ALA A 415 1.11 -19.08 -17.39
C ALA A 415 1.56 -17.71 -17.91
N ALA A 416 2.49 -17.07 -17.18
CA ALA A 416 3.11 -15.80 -17.52
C ALA A 416 4.23 -15.90 -18.58
N ARG A 417 4.47 -17.09 -19.13
CA ARG A 417 5.51 -17.40 -20.13
C ARG A 417 6.94 -17.08 -19.70
N ILE A 418 7.22 -17.08 -18.40
CA ILE A 418 8.55 -16.87 -17.85
C ILE A 418 9.43 -18.11 -18.16
N PRO A 419 10.54 -17.97 -18.89
CA PRO A 419 11.36 -19.12 -19.31
C PRO A 419 12.24 -19.70 -18.19
N ILE A 420 12.62 -18.88 -17.20
CA ILE A 420 13.63 -19.24 -16.20
C ILE A 420 13.12 -18.91 -14.81
N VAL A 421 13.06 -19.94 -13.96
CA VAL A 421 12.67 -19.82 -12.55
C VAL A 421 13.85 -20.26 -11.69
N ALA A 422 14.36 -19.32 -10.90
CA ALA A 422 15.42 -19.51 -9.94
C ALA A 422 14.91 -19.32 -8.51
N GLY A 423 15.47 -20.06 -7.57
CA GLY A 423 15.06 -20.02 -6.18
C GLY A 423 16.23 -20.04 -5.22
N ILE A 424 16.10 -19.25 -4.16
CA ILE A 424 16.99 -19.32 -3.00
C ILE A 424 16.83 -20.69 -2.32
N SER A 425 15.65 -21.28 -2.27
CA SER A 425 15.46 -22.60 -1.63
C SER A 425 15.35 -23.75 -2.64
N ALA A 426 14.96 -24.93 -2.14
CA ALA A 426 14.81 -26.15 -2.93
C ALA A 426 13.53 -26.14 -3.79
N PRO A 427 13.55 -26.78 -4.97
CA PRO A 427 12.33 -27.14 -5.69
C PRO A 427 11.71 -28.46 -5.19
N SER A 428 10.41 -28.66 -5.42
CA SER A 428 9.75 -29.95 -5.19
C SER A 428 9.85 -30.89 -6.39
N SER A 429 9.64 -32.20 -6.19
CA SER A 429 9.70 -33.20 -7.27
C SER A 429 8.72 -32.91 -8.40
N LEU A 430 7.50 -32.46 -8.07
CA LEU A 430 6.49 -32.13 -9.06
C LEU A 430 6.82 -30.83 -9.82
N ALA A 431 7.47 -29.87 -9.16
CA ALA A 431 8.00 -28.67 -9.83
C ALA A 431 9.06 -29.04 -10.87
N VAL A 432 9.98 -29.95 -10.53
CA VAL A 432 11.01 -30.45 -11.46
C VAL A 432 10.39 -31.15 -12.65
N LYS A 433 9.35 -31.97 -12.43
CA LYS A 433 8.63 -32.65 -13.51
C LYS A 433 7.97 -31.64 -14.46
N LEU A 434 7.21 -30.68 -13.93
CA LEU A 434 6.56 -29.65 -14.74
C LEU A 434 7.57 -28.80 -15.51
N ALA A 435 8.68 -28.42 -14.89
CA ALA A 435 9.73 -27.64 -15.55
C ALA A 435 10.27 -28.36 -16.80
N LYS A 436 10.48 -29.67 -16.72
CA LYS A 436 10.97 -30.48 -17.85
C LYS A 436 9.93 -30.61 -18.95
N GLU A 437 8.67 -30.84 -18.59
CA GLU A 437 7.56 -30.99 -19.55
C GLU A 437 7.24 -29.68 -20.28
N SER A 438 7.39 -28.55 -19.59
CA SER A 438 7.08 -27.21 -20.11
C SER A 438 8.26 -26.51 -20.80
N GLY A 439 9.47 -27.08 -20.74
CA GLY A 439 10.67 -26.47 -21.30
C GLY A 439 11.27 -25.34 -20.47
N GLN A 440 10.75 -25.06 -19.26
CA GLN A 440 11.28 -24.03 -18.38
C GLN A 440 12.61 -24.47 -17.73
N THR A 441 13.53 -23.52 -17.59
CA THR A 441 14.74 -23.70 -16.80
C THR A 441 14.41 -23.54 -15.32
N LEU A 442 14.85 -24.49 -14.50
CA LEU A 442 14.62 -24.50 -13.06
C LEU A 442 15.95 -24.57 -12.31
N VAL A 443 16.25 -23.51 -11.57
CA VAL A 443 17.45 -23.38 -10.74
C VAL A 443 17.04 -23.32 -9.26
N GLY A 444 17.66 -24.16 -8.43
CA GLY A 444 17.44 -24.15 -6.98
C GLY A 444 18.73 -23.96 -6.21
N PHE A 445 18.60 -23.68 -4.92
CA PHE A 445 19.73 -23.42 -4.02
C PHE A 445 20.68 -22.32 -4.52
N LEU A 446 20.13 -21.31 -5.23
CA LEU A 446 20.94 -20.22 -5.77
C LEU A 446 21.52 -19.37 -4.63
N ARG A 447 22.83 -19.38 -4.50
CA ARG A 447 23.64 -18.66 -3.50
C ARG A 447 24.81 -17.98 -4.21
N GLU A 448 25.51 -17.10 -3.51
CA GLU A 448 26.69 -16.39 -4.03
C GLU A 448 27.76 -17.32 -4.63
N LYS A 449 27.86 -18.57 -4.15
CA LYS A 449 28.92 -19.52 -4.52
C LYS A 449 28.47 -20.66 -5.43
N GLY A 450 27.19 -20.78 -5.77
CA GLY A 450 26.71 -21.90 -6.58
C GLY A 450 25.19 -22.03 -6.65
N PHE A 451 24.74 -22.95 -7.51
CA PHE A 451 23.35 -23.32 -7.69
C PHE A 451 23.23 -24.71 -8.32
N ASN A 452 22.03 -25.28 -8.27
CA ASN A 452 21.69 -26.55 -8.89
C ASN A 452 20.70 -26.35 -10.02
N VAL A 453 20.95 -26.93 -11.19
CA VAL A 453 20.01 -26.93 -12.32
C VAL A 453 19.21 -28.23 -12.31
N TYR A 454 17.89 -28.13 -12.29
CA TYR A 454 16.96 -29.28 -12.25
C TYR A 454 16.23 -29.52 -13.58
N SER A 455 16.09 -28.47 -14.38
CA SER A 455 15.50 -28.46 -15.73
C SER A 455 16.10 -27.30 -16.51
N GLY A 456 16.08 -27.39 -17.84
CA GLY A 456 16.85 -26.50 -18.71
C GLY A 456 18.33 -26.87 -18.72
N VAL A 457 18.98 -26.55 -19.84
CA VAL A 457 20.38 -26.78 -20.23
C VAL A 457 21.28 -27.39 -19.14
N SER A 458 21.53 -28.69 -19.30
CA SER A 458 22.73 -29.33 -18.76
C SER A 458 23.92 -28.98 -19.67
N PRO A 459 25.12 -28.69 -19.14
CA PRO A 459 26.33 -28.46 -19.93
C PRO A 459 26.74 -29.63 -20.84
N GLU A 460 26.16 -30.82 -20.69
CA GLU A 460 26.71 -32.04 -21.31
C GLU A 460 26.42 -32.25 -22.80
N ASN A 461 25.65 -31.39 -23.48
CA ASN A 461 25.38 -31.54 -24.92
C ASN A 461 26.13 -30.55 -25.84
N SER A 462 27.18 -29.87 -25.36
CA SER A 462 28.03 -29.02 -26.20
C SER A 462 29.29 -29.70 -26.73
N SER A 463 29.53 -30.97 -26.41
CA SER A 463 30.58 -31.77 -27.05
C SER A 463 30.38 -33.27 -26.85
N ARG A 464 29.71 -33.94 -27.80
CA ARG A 464 30.03 -35.30 -28.28
C ARG A 464 29.34 -35.60 -29.60
#